data_AF-A0A0T5ZTS9-F1
#
_entry.id   AF-A0A0T5ZTS9-F1
#
_cell.length_a   1.000
_cell.length_b   1.000
_cell.length_c   1.000
_cell.angle_alpha   90.00
_cell.angle_beta   90.00
_cell.angle_gamma   90.00
#
_symmetry.space_group_name_H-M   'P 1'
#
loop_
_entity.id
_entity.type
_entity.pdbx_description
1 polymer ?
#
loop_
_entity_poly.entity_id
_entity_poly.type
_entity_poly.pdbx_seq_one_letter_code
_entity_poly.pdbx_strand_id
1 'polypeptide(L)'
;MVMRDKFDYFLVQKSKYYGVNLIDQTRVNFVKEFPDYVLVTTEKGNFKSKVIIGADGVTSLVARSLELRKKPKLGAALEGEIFPINDSANLSVYDGSLHLDFNVIPKGYGWIFPKRDHLSVGVFTTLPKVKEIKRFFSF
;
A
#
# COMPACT_ATOMS: atom_id res chain seq x y z
N MET A 1 -11.16 8.62 -6.91
CA MET A 1 -9.84 8.11 -6.43
C MET A 1 -9.37 6.94 -7.30
N VAL A 2 -8.14 6.46 -7.10
CA VAL A 2 -7.52 5.47 -8.01
C VAL A 2 -7.63 4.03 -7.53
N MET A 3 -7.62 3.09 -8.47
CA MET A 3 -7.26 1.70 -8.20
C MET A 3 -5.74 1.56 -8.28
N ARG A 4 -5.13 0.97 -7.24
CA ARG A 4 -3.67 0.92 -7.08
C ARG A 4 -2.98 0.06 -8.13
N ASP A 5 -3.58 -1.06 -8.52
CA ASP A 5 -3.09 -1.90 -9.61
C ASP A 5 -2.91 -1.10 -10.92
N LYS A 6 -3.91 -0.32 -11.30
CA LYS A 6 -3.89 0.49 -12.54
C LYS A 6 -2.98 1.70 -12.40
N PHE A 7 -3.04 2.40 -11.27
CA PHE A 7 -2.26 3.61 -11.05
C PHE A 7 -0.77 3.32 -10.91
N ASP A 8 -0.40 2.31 -10.12
CA ASP A 8 1.00 1.92 -9.95
C ASP A 8 1.58 1.41 -11.27
N TYR A 9 0.82 0.62 -12.04
CA TYR A 9 1.23 0.20 -13.37
C TYR A 9 1.43 1.38 -14.31
N PHE A 10 0.52 2.36 -14.30
CA PHE A 10 0.67 3.59 -15.07
C PHE A 10 1.96 4.34 -14.72
N LEU A 11 2.29 4.48 -13.43
CA LEU A 11 3.54 5.10 -12.98
C LEU A 11 4.77 4.32 -13.47
N VAL A 12 4.74 2.99 -13.41
CA VAL A 12 5.81 2.14 -13.96
C VAL A 12 5.99 2.36 -15.46
N GLN A 13 4.89 2.43 -16.23
CA GLN A 13 4.97 2.71 -17.67
C GLN A 13 5.53 4.10 -17.95
N LYS A 14 5.15 5.12 -17.17
CA LYS A 14 5.73 6.47 -17.28
C LYS A 14 7.23 6.46 -16.97
N SER A 15 7.67 5.75 -15.95
CA SER A 15 9.10 5.60 -15.64
C SER A 15 9.87 4.96 -16.80
N LYS A 16 9.34 3.88 -17.39
CA LYS A 16 9.94 3.25 -18.58
C LYS A 16 10.03 4.21 -19.77
N TYR A 17 8.98 5.01 -20.00
CA TYR A 17 8.98 6.03 -21.05
C TYR A 17 10.11 7.05 -20.87
N TYR A 18 10.43 7.43 -19.63
CA TYR A 18 11.57 8.29 -19.30
C TYR A 18 12.92 7.56 -19.21
N GLY A 19 13.01 6.31 -19.68
CA GLY A 19 14.27 5.57 -19.78
C GLY A 19 14.65 4.75 -18.55
N VAL A 20 13.75 4.53 -17.60
CA VAL A 20 14.02 3.61 -16.48
C VAL A 20 14.03 2.15 -16.98
N ASN A 21 15.12 1.46 -16.73
CA ASN A 21 15.23 0.01 -16.96
C ASN A 21 14.48 -0.76 -15.87
N LEU A 22 13.27 -1.24 -16.20
CA LEU A 22 12.51 -2.11 -15.33
C LEU A 22 12.96 -3.57 -15.50
N ILE A 23 13.34 -4.21 -14.40
CA ILE A 23 13.58 -5.65 -14.31
C ILE A 23 12.49 -6.23 -13.41
N ASP A 24 11.40 -6.70 -14.01
CA ASP A 24 10.28 -7.29 -13.28
C ASP A 24 10.52 -8.76 -12.93
N GLN A 25 9.59 -9.35 -12.18
CA GLN A 25 9.67 -10.74 -11.69
C GLN A 25 11.04 -11.05 -11.07
N THR A 26 11.63 -10.09 -10.35
CA THR A 26 12.98 -10.18 -9.81
C THR A 26 12.95 -9.74 -8.37
N ARG A 27 12.69 -10.71 -7.48
CA ARG A 27 12.63 -10.44 -6.05
C ARG A 27 14.02 -10.15 -5.50
N VAL A 28 14.16 -9.02 -4.80
CA VAL A 28 15.34 -8.76 -3.97
C VAL A 28 15.23 -9.61 -2.70
N ASN A 29 16.28 -10.38 -2.42
CA ASN A 29 16.35 -11.30 -1.29
C ASN A 29 17.29 -10.80 -0.19
N PHE A 30 18.32 -10.03 -0.55
CA PHE A 30 19.28 -9.50 0.40
C PHE A 30 19.97 -8.26 -0.16
N VAL A 31 20.39 -7.36 0.73
CA VAL A 31 21.16 -6.16 0.41
C VAL A 31 22.32 -6.04 1.38
N LYS A 32 23.50 -5.67 0.88
CA LYS A 32 24.66 -5.38 1.73
C LYS A 32 25.43 -4.19 1.21
N GLU A 33 25.76 -3.27 2.11
CA GLU A 33 26.63 -2.14 1.84
C GLU A 33 28.11 -2.54 1.99
N PHE A 34 28.93 -2.06 1.06
CA PHE A 34 30.38 -2.11 1.05
C PHE A 34 30.91 -0.68 0.88
N PRO A 35 32.20 -0.41 1.15
CA PRO A 35 32.74 0.95 1.08
C PRO A 35 32.49 1.70 -0.24
N ASP A 36 32.54 1.00 -1.38
CA ASP A 36 32.44 1.63 -2.71
C ASP A 36 31.13 1.32 -3.46
N TYR A 37 30.32 0.38 -2.95
CA TYR A 37 29.10 -0.08 -3.63
C TYR A 37 28.13 -0.78 -2.69
N VAL A 38 26.88 -0.88 -3.13
CA VAL A 38 25.84 -1.71 -2.52
C VAL A 38 25.59 -2.93 -3.40
N LEU A 39 25.67 -4.11 -2.78
CA LEU A 39 25.30 -5.38 -3.38
C LEU A 39 23.80 -5.62 -3.18
N VAL A 40 23.10 -5.92 -4.27
CA VAL A 40 21.70 -6.35 -4.27
C VAL A 40 21.63 -7.77 -4.80
N THR A 41 21.23 -8.71 -3.95
CA THR A 41 21.08 -10.12 -4.30
C THR A 41 19.62 -10.42 -4.60
N THR A 42 19.38 -11.04 -5.75
CA THR A 42 18.06 -11.43 -6.23
C THR A 42 18.03 -12.92 -6.56
N GLU A 43 16.86 -13.47 -6.85
CA GLU A 43 16.72 -14.85 -7.35
C GLU A 43 17.32 -15.05 -8.75
N LYS A 44 17.53 -13.96 -9.51
CA LYS A 44 18.08 -13.98 -10.88
C LYS A 44 19.55 -13.56 -10.96
N GLY A 45 20.20 -13.36 -9.82
CA GLY A 45 21.61 -12.97 -9.73
C GLY A 45 21.85 -11.70 -8.92
N ASN A 46 23.09 -11.22 -8.98
CA ASN A 46 23.56 -10.10 -8.17
C ASN A 46 23.72 -8.83 -9.01
N PHE A 47 23.30 -7.71 -8.44
CA PHE A 47 23.49 -6.37 -9.00
C PHE A 47 24.38 -5.55 -8.07
N LYS A 48 25.19 -4.65 -8.64
CA LYS A 48 25.99 -3.68 -7.90
C LYS A 48 25.56 -2.28 -8.30
N SER A 49 25.49 -1.38 -7.32
CA SER A 49 25.17 0.03 -7.54
C SER A 49 25.92 0.89 -6.52
N LYS A 50 26.06 2.19 -6.77
CA LYS A 50 26.64 3.11 -5.78
C LYS A 50 25.65 3.50 -4.69
N VAL A 51 24.36 3.54 -5.04
CA VAL A 51 23.26 3.96 -4.17
C VAL A 51 22.05 3.09 -4.48
N ILE A 52 21.29 2.76 -3.43
CA ILE A 52 19.98 2.11 -3.57
C ILE A 52 18.90 2.95 -2.88
N ILE A 53 17.67 2.83 -3.36
CA ILE A 53 16.49 3.44 -2.73
C ILE A 53 15.55 2.31 -2.30
N GLY A 54 15.27 2.22 -1.01
CA GLY A 54 14.32 1.26 -0.44
C GLY A 54 12.86 1.67 -0.71
N ALA A 55 12.35 1.35 -1.91
CA ALA A 55 10.97 1.60 -2.32
C ALA A 55 10.08 0.34 -2.25
N ASP A 56 10.38 -0.58 -1.35
CA ASP A 56 9.80 -1.94 -1.22
C ASP A 56 8.73 -2.08 -0.12
N GLY A 57 8.15 -0.94 0.31
CA GLY A 57 6.93 -0.89 1.13
C GLY A 57 7.11 -1.20 2.62
N VAL A 58 5.98 -1.41 3.32
CA VAL A 58 5.94 -1.56 4.79
C VAL A 58 6.72 -2.76 5.32
N THR A 59 6.88 -3.80 4.49
CA THR A 59 7.68 -4.99 4.79
C THR A 59 9.11 -4.90 4.25
N SER A 60 9.61 -3.67 4.04
CA SER A 60 10.90 -3.38 3.40
C SER A 60 12.00 -4.35 3.84
N LEU A 61 12.48 -5.12 2.87
CA LEU A 61 13.65 -5.97 2.97
C LEU A 61 14.92 -5.13 2.95
N VAL A 62 14.97 -4.09 2.13
CA VAL A 62 16.12 -3.17 2.09
C VAL A 62 16.42 -2.60 3.47
N ALA A 63 15.40 -2.05 4.15
CA ALA A 63 15.56 -1.49 5.49
C ALA A 63 15.92 -2.56 6.54
N ARG A 64 15.48 -3.81 6.37
CA ARG A 64 15.89 -4.91 7.26
C ARG A 64 17.34 -5.30 7.05
N SER A 65 17.76 -5.49 5.79
CA SER A 65 19.11 -5.96 5.46
C SER A 65 20.20 -4.95 5.84
N LEU A 66 19.89 -3.67 5.85
CA LEU A 66 20.79 -2.59 6.26
C LEU A 66 20.56 -2.13 7.71
N GLU A 67 19.77 -2.87 8.50
CA GLU A 67 19.50 -2.57 9.92
C GLU A 67 18.87 -1.17 10.17
N LEU A 68 18.26 -0.58 9.14
CA LEU A 68 17.58 0.72 9.20
C LEU A 68 16.15 0.62 9.74
N ARG A 69 15.60 -0.59 9.84
CA ARG A 69 14.20 -0.82 10.23
C ARG A 69 13.99 -0.54 11.72
N LYS A 70 13.14 0.45 12.01
CA LYS A 70 12.60 0.69 13.37
C LYS A 70 11.45 -0.28 13.69
N LYS A 71 11.20 -0.53 14.98
CA LYS A 71 10.04 -1.31 15.43
C LYS A 71 8.75 -0.63 14.97
N PRO A 72 7.89 -1.29 14.16
CA PRO A 72 6.66 -0.68 13.68
C PRO A 72 5.63 -0.59 14.82
N LYS A 73 4.87 0.49 14.85
CA LYS A 73 3.59 0.53 15.58
C LYS A 73 2.56 -0.17 14.71
N LEU A 74 1.91 -1.19 15.24
CA LEU A 74 0.94 -1.99 14.51
C LEU A 74 -0.49 -1.48 14.78
N GLY A 75 -1.33 -1.64 13.77
CA GLY A 75 -2.79 -1.47 13.86
C GLY A 75 -3.46 -2.50 12.97
N ALA A 76 -4.77 -2.67 13.14
CA ALA A 76 -5.57 -3.55 12.32
C ALA A 76 -6.45 -2.72 11.37
N ALA A 77 -6.57 -3.20 10.14
CA ALA A 77 -7.47 -2.64 9.13
C ALA A 77 -8.32 -3.77 8.53
N LEU A 78 -9.57 -3.46 8.23
CA LEU A 78 -10.44 -4.27 7.39
C LEU A 78 -10.96 -3.37 6.27
N GLU A 79 -10.85 -3.82 5.03
CA GLU A 79 -11.31 -3.10 3.84
C GLU A 79 -12.08 -4.05 2.95
N GLY A 80 -13.07 -3.51 2.22
CA GLY A 80 -13.81 -4.20 1.18
C GLY A 80 -14.24 -3.26 0.07
N GLU A 81 -14.41 -3.82 -1.12
CA GLU A 81 -14.96 -3.10 -2.28
C GLU A 81 -16.47 -3.32 -2.34
N ILE A 82 -17.23 -2.23 -2.34
CA ILE A 82 -18.70 -2.24 -2.38
C ILE A 82 -19.15 -1.75 -3.75
N PHE A 83 -19.85 -2.63 -4.48
CA PHE A 83 -20.44 -2.35 -5.79
C PHE A 83 -21.95 -2.12 -5.63
N PRO A 84 -22.45 -0.86 -5.71
CA PRO A 84 -23.88 -0.59 -5.58
C PRO A 84 -24.66 -1.20 -6.74
N ILE A 85 -25.72 -1.96 -6.42
CA ILE A 85 -26.47 -2.74 -7.42
C ILE A 85 -27.42 -1.84 -8.23
N ASN A 86 -28.02 -0.80 -7.64
CA ASN A 86 -29.18 -0.11 -8.22
C ASN A 86 -29.19 1.43 -8.14
N ASP A 87 -28.13 2.11 -7.68
CA ASP A 87 -28.23 3.58 -7.54
C ASP A 87 -26.89 4.31 -7.74
N SER A 88 -26.75 4.97 -8.89
CA SER A 88 -25.68 5.95 -9.12
C SER A 88 -25.81 7.16 -8.20
N ALA A 89 -27.01 7.46 -7.69
CA ALA A 89 -27.24 8.53 -6.72
C ALA A 89 -26.46 8.26 -5.41
N ASN A 90 -26.36 7.01 -4.97
CA ASN A 90 -25.60 6.63 -3.77
C ASN A 90 -24.08 6.80 -3.92
N LEU A 91 -23.55 6.71 -5.15
CA LEU A 91 -22.14 7.00 -5.42
C LEU A 91 -21.88 8.51 -5.52
N SER A 92 -22.83 9.27 -6.08
CA SER A 92 -22.67 10.71 -6.32
C SER A 92 -22.45 11.53 -5.04
N VAL A 93 -22.98 11.07 -3.90
CA VAL A 93 -22.78 11.70 -2.58
C VAL A 93 -21.30 11.72 -2.17
N TYR A 94 -20.51 10.77 -2.68
CA TYR A 94 -19.08 10.65 -2.39
C TYR A 94 -18.20 11.21 -3.51
N ASP A 95 -18.76 11.72 -4.60
CA ASP A 95 -17.95 12.12 -5.75
C ASP A 95 -16.96 13.25 -5.40
N GLY A 96 -15.76 13.16 -5.98
CA GLY A 96 -14.69 14.14 -5.79
C GLY A 96 -14.10 14.26 -4.38
N SER A 97 -14.56 13.49 -3.39
CA SER A 97 -14.14 13.67 -1.99
C SER A 97 -13.75 12.37 -1.27
N LEU A 98 -12.83 12.50 -0.33
CA LEU A 98 -12.55 11.46 0.67
C LEU A 98 -13.52 11.62 1.83
N HIS A 99 -14.19 10.55 2.22
CA HIS A 99 -14.90 10.52 3.50
C HIS A 99 -14.07 9.81 4.57
N LEU A 100 -13.94 10.44 5.73
CA LEU A 100 -13.37 9.86 6.94
C LEU A 100 -14.40 9.99 8.05
N ASP A 101 -14.69 8.87 8.71
CA ASP A 101 -15.60 8.85 9.85
C ASP A 101 -14.83 8.53 11.13
N PHE A 102 -14.95 9.43 12.11
CA PHE A 102 -14.30 9.31 13.41
C PHE A 102 -15.35 8.88 14.44
N ASN A 103 -14.95 8.05 15.42
CA ASN A 103 -15.82 7.40 16.41
C ASN A 103 -16.63 6.18 15.93
N VAL A 104 -16.48 5.74 14.67
CA VAL A 104 -17.05 4.45 14.21
C VAL A 104 -16.34 3.23 14.81
N ILE A 105 -15.10 3.38 15.27
CA ILE A 105 -14.32 2.33 15.91
C ILE A 105 -13.39 2.92 16.98
N PRO A 106 -13.22 2.29 18.17
CA PRO A 106 -12.35 2.81 19.20
C PRO A 106 -10.88 2.93 18.76
N LYS A 107 -10.26 4.08 19.07
CA LYS A 107 -8.87 4.44 18.69
C LYS A 107 -8.58 4.22 17.21
N GLY A 108 -9.47 4.71 16.37
CA GLY A 108 -9.44 4.45 14.94
C GLY A 108 -10.40 5.35 14.16
N TYR A 109 -10.57 5.02 12.88
CA TYR A 109 -11.46 5.73 11.96
C TYR A 109 -11.91 4.80 10.83
N GLY A 110 -13.02 5.16 10.20
CA GLY A 110 -13.50 4.56 8.95
C GLY A 110 -13.17 5.44 7.75
N TRP A 111 -13.12 4.85 6.56
CA TRP A 111 -12.96 5.58 5.31
C TRP A 111 -13.91 5.08 4.23
N ILE A 112 -14.26 6.00 3.32
CA ILE A 112 -14.89 5.69 2.03
C ILE A 112 -14.07 6.36 0.94
N PHE A 113 -13.49 5.56 0.07
CA PHE A 113 -12.71 5.99 -1.09
C PHE A 113 -13.54 5.78 -2.37
N PRO A 114 -14.18 6.82 -2.94
CA PRO A 114 -14.91 6.69 -4.20
C PRO A 114 -13.99 6.31 -5.35
N LYS A 115 -14.30 5.19 -6.00
CA LYS A 115 -13.70 4.77 -7.26
C LYS A 115 -14.64 5.14 -8.41
N ARG A 116 -14.32 4.66 -9.61
CA ARG A 116 -15.13 4.95 -10.80
C ARG A 116 -16.53 4.33 -10.73
N ASP A 117 -16.63 3.10 -10.24
CA ASP A 117 -17.84 2.25 -10.31
C ASP A 117 -18.16 1.55 -8.98
N HIS A 118 -17.39 1.83 -7.92
CA HIS A 118 -17.53 1.22 -6.61
C HIS A 118 -16.88 2.08 -5.52
N LEU A 119 -16.99 1.64 -4.26
CA LEU A 119 -16.37 2.28 -3.11
C LEU A 119 -15.40 1.32 -2.44
N SER A 120 -14.17 1.77 -2.13
CA SER A 120 -13.35 1.06 -1.14
C SER A 120 -13.70 1.60 0.23
N VAL A 121 -14.25 0.73 1.07
CA VAL A 121 -14.71 1.10 2.39
C VAL A 121 -13.91 0.30 3.41
N GLY A 122 -13.50 0.95 4.49
CA GLY A 122 -12.69 0.28 5.50
C GLY A 122 -12.75 0.93 6.87
N VAL A 123 -12.24 0.19 7.86
CA VAL A 123 -12.04 0.66 9.23
C VAL A 123 -10.62 0.31 9.69
N PHE A 124 -10.00 1.22 10.42
CA PHE A 124 -8.67 1.06 11.00
C PHE A 124 -8.72 1.34 12.50
N THR A 125 -7.90 0.62 13.27
CA THR A 125 -7.71 0.84 14.70
C THR A 125 -6.29 0.51 15.14
N THR A 126 -5.77 1.28 16.09
CA THR A 126 -4.48 0.97 16.73
C THR A 126 -4.60 -0.02 17.89
N LEU A 127 -5.80 -0.49 18.22
CA LEU A 127 -5.99 -1.44 19.32
C LEU A 127 -5.43 -2.82 18.93
N PRO A 128 -4.61 -3.44 19.80
CA PRO A 128 -3.96 -4.72 19.50
C PRO A 128 -4.93 -5.92 19.46
N LYS A 129 -6.13 -5.78 20.02
CA LYS A 129 -7.23 -6.74 19.99
C LYS A 129 -8.55 -6.01 19.79
N VAL A 130 -9.06 -6.00 18.56
CA VAL A 130 -10.48 -5.72 18.32
C VAL A 130 -11.13 -7.06 18.05
N LYS A 131 -11.75 -7.64 19.09
CA LYS A 131 -12.66 -8.76 18.90
C LYS A 131 -13.77 -8.26 17.97
N GLU A 132 -14.04 -9.02 16.92
CA GLU A 132 -15.17 -8.77 16.01
C GLU A 132 -15.09 -7.43 15.26
N ILE A 133 -13.93 -7.06 14.70
CA ILE A 133 -13.79 -5.85 13.85
C ILE A 133 -14.85 -5.78 12.73
N LYS A 134 -15.33 -6.94 12.26
CA LYS A 134 -16.45 -7.07 11.32
C LYS A 134 -17.75 -6.39 11.77
N ARG A 135 -18.02 -6.29 13.08
CA ARG A 135 -19.22 -5.60 13.61
C ARG A 135 -19.20 -4.10 13.31
N PHE A 136 -18.01 -3.52 13.19
CA PHE A 136 -17.84 -2.12 12.75
C PHE A 136 -17.81 -1.97 11.22
N PHE A 137 -17.97 -3.09 10.51
CA PHE A 137 -17.89 -3.19 9.05
C PHE A 137 -19.17 -3.82 8.47
N SER A 138 -20.33 -3.44 9.01
CA SER A 138 -21.66 -3.90 8.57
C SER A 138 -22.34 -2.74 7.84
N PHE A 139 -22.51 -2.87 6.51
CA PHE A 139 -23.24 -1.94 5.65
C PHE A 139 -24.54 -2.59 5.19
#